data_AF-A0A091TWT3-F1
#
_entry.id   AF-A0A091TWT3-F1
#
_cell.length_a   1.000
_cell.length_b   1.000
_cell.length_c   1.000
_cell.angle_alpha   90.00
_cell.angle_beta   90.00
_cell.angle_gamma   90.00
#
_symmetry.space_group_name_H-M   'P 1'
#
loop_
_entity.id
_entity.type
_entity.pdbx_description
1 polymer ?
#
loop_
_entity_poly.entity_id
_entity_poly.type
_entity_poly.pdbx_seq_one_letter_code
_entity_poly.pdbx_strand_id
1 'polypeptide(L)'
;ATRHAEMVAIDQVLDWCKQQNRDYTEVFAHSVLYVTVEPCIMCAAAVRLMKIPRVVYGCRNERFGGCGSVLSISSDDMVDTGEPFECISGYRAKEAVEMLKAFYRQENPNAPKSKVRKKDHR
;
A
#
# COMPACT_ATOMS: atom_id res chain seq x y z
N ALA A 1 -9.30 6.56 -8.92
CA ALA A 1 -7.91 6.08 -8.73
C ALA A 1 -7.72 5.63 -7.27
N THR A 2 -8.46 4.61 -6.83
CA THR A 2 -8.46 4.12 -5.43
C THR A 2 -8.15 2.62 -5.33
N ARG A 3 -8.03 1.91 -6.46
CA ARG A 3 -7.76 0.47 -6.52
C ARG A 3 -6.27 0.16 -6.31
N HIS A 4 -5.74 0.57 -5.16
CA HIS A 4 -4.41 0.15 -4.72
C HIS A 4 -4.42 -1.31 -4.29
N ALA A 5 -3.23 -1.91 -4.16
CA ALA A 5 -3.09 -3.34 -3.85
C ALA A 5 -3.79 -3.71 -2.53
N GLU A 6 -3.70 -2.85 -1.52
CA GLU A 6 -4.30 -3.02 -0.21
C GLU A 6 -5.84 -3.01 -0.28
N MET A 7 -6.40 -2.09 -1.08
CA MET A 7 -7.86 -2.03 -1.27
C MET A 7 -8.36 -3.27 -2.00
N VAL A 8 -7.63 -3.72 -3.03
CA VAL A 8 -7.97 -4.96 -3.76
C VAL A 8 -7.89 -6.17 -2.84
N ALA A 9 -6.89 -6.24 -1.94
CA ALA A 9 -6.78 -7.33 -0.98
C ALA A 9 -7.94 -7.34 0.03
N ILE A 10 -8.34 -6.17 0.53
CA ILE A 10 -9.50 -6.01 1.42
C ILE A 10 -10.78 -6.46 0.71
N ASP A 11 -11.04 -5.98 -0.52
CA ASP A 11 -12.21 -6.35 -1.31
C ASP A 11 -12.29 -7.88 -1.51
N GLN A 12 -11.16 -8.53 -1.82
CA GLN A 12 -11.11 -9.98 -2.01
C GLN A 12 -11.42 -10.75 -0.73
N VAL A 13 -10.95 -10.29 0.44
CA VAL A 13 -11.29 -10.92 1.73
C VAL A 13 -12.77 -10.73 2.05
N LEU A 14 -13.34 -9.55 1.79
CA LEU A 14 -14.76 -9.29 1.99
C LEU A 14 -15.64 -10.20 1.13
N ASP A 15 -15.30 -10.33 -0.16
CA ASP A 15 -16.00 -11.24 -1.08
C ASP A 15 -15.88 -12.70 -0.63
N TRP A 16 -14.69 -13.12 -0.18
CA TRP A 16 -14.48 -14.46 0.35
C TRP A 16 -15.30 -14.70 1.62
N CYS A 17 -15.33 -13.76 2.57
CA CYS A 17 -16.12 -13.87 3.79
C CYS A 17 -17.61 -14.05 3.48
N LYS A 18 -18.13 -13.28 2.50
CA LYS A 18 -19.51 -13.42 2.02
C LYS A 18 -19.79 -14.80 1.43
N GLN A 19 -18.87 -15.34 0.64
CA GLN A 19 -19.01 -16.68 0.05
C GLN A 19 -18.95 -17.80 1.10
N GLN A 20 -18.14 -17.61 2.14
CA GLN A 20 -17.97 -18.59 3.23
C GLN A 20 -18.93 -18.38 4.41
N ASN A 21 -19.83 -17.38 4.33
CA ASN A 21 -20.72 -16.96 5.41
C ASN A 21 -19.97 -16.74 6.75
N ARG A 22 -18.84 -16.02 6.68
CA ARG A 22 -18.00 -15.64 7.82
C ARG A 22 -18.09 -14.15 8.11
N ASP A 23 -17.89 -13.80 9.37
CA ASP A 23 -17.75 -12.40 9.78
C ASP A 23 -16.36 -11.89 9.38
N TYR A 24 -16.32 -10.85 8.54
CA TYR A 24 -15.06 -10.26 8.11
C TYR A 24 -14.30 -9.59 9.25
N THR A 25 -14.99 -9.12 10.29
CA THR A 25 -14.34 -8.44 11.42
C THR A 25 -13.45 -9.41 12.19
N GLU A 26 -13.93 -10.64 12.41
CA GLU A 26 -13.14 -11.72 13.02
C GLU A 26 -11.95 -12.12 12.14
N VAL A 27 -12.17 -12.21 10.82
CA VAL A 27 -11.10 -12.60 9.88
C VAL A 27 -9.99 -11.54 9.83
N PHE A 28 -10.33 -10.26 9.71
CA PHE A 28 -9.32 -9.18 9.67
C PHE A 28 -8.58 -9.03 11.00
N ALA A 29 -9.25 -9.19 12.14
CA ALA A 29 -8.63 -9.15 13.46
C ALA A 29 -7.52 -10.22 13.65
N HIS A 30 -7.56 -11.31 12.87
CA HIS A 30 -6.55 -12.38 12.88
C HIS A 30 -5.67 -12.40 11.63
N SER A 31 -5.68 -11.33 10.83
CA SER A 31 -4.93 -11.23 9.58
C SER A 31 -3.69 -10.36 9.72
N VAL A 32 -2.70 -10.62 8.85
CA VAL A 32 -1.52 -9.76 8.68
C VAL A 32 -1.42 -9.38 7.21
N LEU A 33 -1.36 -8.08 6.93
CA LEU A 33 -1.22 -7.59 5.56
C LEU A 33 0.26 -7.52 5.18
N TYR A 34 0.64 -8.17 4.08
CA TYR A 34 1.96 -8.04 3.48
C TYR A 34 1.88 -7.21 2.20
N VAL A 35 2.68 -6.16 2.11
CA VAL A 35 2.70 -5.26 0.93
C VAL A 35 4.13 -4.85 0.58
N THR A 36 4.45 -4.69 -0.70
CA THR A 36 5.85 -4.44 -1.11
C THR A 36 6.34 -3.04 -0.74
N VAL A 37 5.45 -2.05 -0.80
CA VAL A 37 5.72 -0.64 -0.51
C VAL A 37 4.85 -0.22 0.67
N GLU A 38 5.38 0.62 1.55
CA GLU A 38 4.62 1.20 2.65
C GLU A 38 3.26 1.75 2.17
N PRO A 39 2.16 1.38 2.88
CA PRO A 39 0.83 1.86 2.53
C PRO A 39 0.79 3.38 2.43
N CYS A 40 0.08 3.89 1.42
CA CYS A 40 -0.17 5.32 1.38
C CYS A 40 -1.17 5.73 2.49
N ILE A 41 -1.30 7.03 2.76
CA ILE A 41 -2.22 7.58 3.76
C ILE A 41 -3.64 6.98 3.65
N MET A 42 -4.19 6.89 2.44
CA MET A 42 -5.51 6.31 2.18
C MET A 42 -5.57 4.82 2.58
N CYS A 43 -4.57 4.04 2.19
CA CYS A 43 -4.53 2.61 2.47
C CYS A 43 -4.30 2.33 3.96
N ALA A 44 -3.44 3.12 4.61
CA ALA A 44 -3.24 3.04 6.06
C ALA A 44 -4.53 3.34 6.83
N ALA A 45 -5.30 4.35 6.42
CA ALA A 45 -6.61 4.64 7.01
C ALA A 45 -7.60 3.48 6.79
N ALA A 46 -7.63 2.87 5.61
CA ALA A 46 -8.46 1.71 5.34
C ALA A 46 -8.10 0.51 6.23
N VAL A 47 -6.82 0.20 6.39
CA VAL A 47 -6.33 -0.85 7.31
C VAL A 47 -6.80 -0.61 8.75
N ARG A 48 -6.74 0.66 9.20
CA ARG A 48 -7.20 1.10 10.52
C ARG A 48 -8.70 0.87 10.73
N LEU A 49 -9.51 1.25 9.74
CA LEU A 49 -10.96 1.04 9.74
C LEU A 49 -11.35 -0.44 9.71
N MET A 50 -10.58 -1.27 8.99
CA MET A 50 -10.79 -2.72 8.92
C MET A 50 -10.23 -3.48 10.13
N LYS A 51 -9.58 -2.80 11.07
CA LYS A 51 -8.99 -3.37 12.29
C LYS A 51 -8.01 -4.51 12.02
N ILE A 52 -7.22 -4.38 10.96
CA ILE A 52 -6.12 -5.32 10.69
C ILE A 52 -4.97 -4.98 11.65
N PRO A 53 -4.56 -5.89 12.55
CA PRO A 53 -3.67 -5.54 13.66
C PRO A 53 -2.21 -5.29 13.23
N ARG A 54 -1.80 -5.77 12.05
CA ARG A 54 -0.40 -5.73 11.63
C ARG A 54 -0.25 -5.60 10.12
N VAL A 55 0.67 -4.72 9.72
CA VAL A 55 1.15 -4.58 8.34
C VAL A 55 2.66 -4.82 8.29
N VAL A 56 3.09 -5.67 7.37
CA VAL A 56 4.49 -5.89 7.04
C VAL A 56 4.75 -5.32 5.65
N TYR A 57 5.73 -4.43 5.54
CA TYR A 57 6.10 -3.85 4.26
C TYR A 57 7.59 -3.84 3.97
N GLY A 58 7.89 -3.83 2.67
CA GLY A 58 9.27 -3.80 2.18
C GLY A 58 9.89 -2.43 2.29
N CYS A 59 9.73 -1.61 1.26
CA CYS A 59 10.36 -0.29 1.20
C CYS A 59 9.41 0.83 1.65
N ARG A 60 10.00 1.94 2.12
CA ARG A 60 9.26 3.14 2.51
C ARG A 60 8.63 3.82 1.30
N ASN A 61 7.56 4.59 1.56
CA ASN A 61 6.89 5.43 0.59
C ASN A 61 7.14 6.90 0.90
N GLU A 62 8.21 7.45 0.31
CA GLU A 62 8.70 8.80 0.62
C GLU A 62 7.75 9.92 0.19
N ARG A 63 6.79 9.64 -0.71
CA ARG A 63 5.89 10.67 -1.26
C ARG A 63 4.52 10.66 -0.61
N PHE A 64 4.02 9.49 -0.21
CA PHE A 64 2.62 9.33 0.24
C PHE A 64 2.45 8.40 1.43
N GLY A 65 3.53 7.95 2.08
CA GLY A 65 3.50 6.94 3.14
C GLY A 65 2.69 7.34 4.37
N GLY A 66 1.76 6.47 4.76
CA GLY A 66 0.87 6.65 5.90
C GLY A 66 1.31 5.90 7.17
N CYS A 67 2.47 5.24 7.16
CA CYS A 67 2.98 4.46 8.28
C CYS A 67 4.29 5.03 8.84
N GLY A 68 4.46 6.36 8.74
CA GLY A 68 5.57 7.12 9.32
C GLY A 68 6.51 7.78 8.31
N SER A 69 6.38 7.55 6.99
CA SER A 69 7.19 8.30 6.02
C SER A 69 6.70 9.71 5.74
N VAL A 70 5.39 9.91 5.66
CA VAL A 70 4.80 11.26 5.52
C VAL A 70 3.88 11.54 6.69
N LEU A 71 2.91 10.66 6.96
CA LEU A 71 2.05 10.70 8.15
C LEU A 71 2.12 9.37 8.89
N SER A 72 1.73 9.38 10.16
CA SER A 72 1.77 8.23 11.07
C SER A 72 0.36 7.71 11.37
N ILE A 73 -0.46 7.50 10.34
CA ILE A 73 -1.84 7.00 10.46
C ILE A 73 -1.91 5.66 11.21
N SER A 74 -0.86 4.85 11.14
CA SER A 74 -0.75 3.58 11.86
C SER A 74 -0.73 3.72 13.39
N SER A 75 -0.21 4.83 13.92
CA SER A 75 0.09 4.99 15.36
C SER A 75 -0.50 6.24 16.00
N ASP A 76 -0.84 7.26 15.22
CA ASP A 76 -1.39 8.51 15.75
C ASP A 76 -2.73 8.25 16.45
N ASP A 77 -2.96 8.99 17.53
CA ASP A 77 -4.24 8.99 18.24
C ASP A 77 -5.22 9.87 17.46
N MET A 78 -6.24 9.24 16.90
CA MET A 78 -7.18 9.85 15.97
C MET A 78 -8.59 9.44 16.37
N VAL A 79 -9.43 10.43 16.67
CA VAL A 79 -10.83 10.21 17.09
C VAL A 79 -11.63 9.66 15.92
N ASP A 80 -12.47 8.65 16.17
CA ASP A 80 -13.43 8.06 15.21
C ASP A 80 -12.84 7.44 13.91
N THR A 81 -11.59 6.98 13.91
CA THR A 81 -10.91 6.46 12.69
C THR A 81 -10.43 5.01 12.75
N GLY A 82 -10.86 4.22 13.74
CA GLY A 82 -10.46 2.83 13.92
C GLY A 82 -9.24 2.65 14.85
N GLU A 83 -8.68 1.45 14.87
CA GLU A 83 -7.65 1.05 15.85
C GLU A 83 -6.22 1.13 15.27
N PRO A 84 -5.24 1.64 16.04
CA PRO A 84 -3.85 1.66 15.60
C PRO A 84 -3.34 0.24 15.33
N PHE A 85 -2.35 0.12 14.46
CA PHE A 85 -1.82 -1.17 14.03
C PHE A 85 -0.29 -1.18 14.01
N GLU A 86 0.29 -2.36 14.17
CA GLU A 86 1.73 -2.55 14.16
C GLU A 86 2.29 -2.51 12.73
N CYS A 87 3.40 -1.80 12.55
CA CYS A 87 4.12 -1.72 11.28
C CYS A 87 5.49 -2.39 11.38
N ILE A 88 5.71 -3.45 10.60
CA ILE A 88 7.03 -4.05 10.42
C ILE A 88 7.58 -3.61 9.06
N SER A 89 8.62 -2.77 9.08
CA SER A 89 9.26 -2.24 7.88
C SER A 89 10.50 -3.04 7.49
N GLY A 90 10.93 -2.91 6.23
CA GLY A 90 12.19 -3.47 5.77
C GLY A 90 12.13 -4.89 5.21
N TYR A 91 10.96 -5.54 5.21
CA TYR A 91 10.82 -6.94 4.79
C TYR A 91 11.05 -7.09 3.28
N ARG A 92 12.20 -7.63 2.88
CA ARG A 92 12.61 -7.70 1.46
C ARG A 92 12.62 -6.33 0.77
N ALA A 93 13.03 -5.29 1.52
CA ALA A 93 13.02 -3.91 1.02
C ALA A 93 13.85 -3.70 -0.24
N LYS A 94 14.99 -4.41 -0.36
CA LYS A 94 15.85 -4.32 -1.55
C LYS A 94 15.09 -4.77 -2.79
N GLU A 95 14.41 -5.91 -2.72
CA GLU A 95 13.61 -6.44 -3.83
C GLU A 95 12.43 -5.53 -4.16
N ALA A 96 11.75 -4.97 -3.15
CA ALA A 96 10.68 -4.00 -3.36
C ALA A 96 11.14 -2.75 -4.11
N VAL A 97 12.30 -2.18 -3.72
CA VAL A 97 12.90 -1.04 -4.42
C VAL A 97 13.30 -1.41 -5.85
N GLU A 98 13.90 -2.59 -6.05
CA GLU A 98 14.29 -3.01 -7.41
C GLU A 98 13.08 -3.22 -8.33
N MET A 99 11.95 -3.71 -7.82
CA MET A 99 10.70 -3.78 -8.58
C MET A 99 10.20 -2.38 -9.00
N LEU A 100 10.22 -1.40 -8.09
CA LEU A 100 9.85 -0.01 -8.42
C LEU A 100 10.80 0.60 -9.46
N LYS A 101 12.11 0.41 -9.31
CA LYS A 101 13.10 0.87 -10.29
C LYS A 101 12.91 0.20 -11.65
N ALA A 102 12.58 -1.08 -11.68
CA ALA A 102 12.29 -1.80 -12.92
C ALA A 102 11.05 -1.22 -13.61
N PHE A 103 10.00 -0.92 -12.87
CA PHE A 103 8.79 -0.27 -13.39
C PHE A 103 9.09 1.10 -14.00
N TYR A 104 9.80 2.00 -13.28
CA TYR A 104 10.09 3.34 -13.79
C TYR A 104 11.16 3.40 -14.89
N ARG A 105 12.00 2.36 -15.03
CA ARG A 105 12.95 2.24 -16.15
C ARG A 105 12.25 1.97 -17.48
N GLN A 106 11.04 1.42 -17.45
CA GLN A 106 10.28 1.14 -18.67
C GLN A 106 9.72 2.46 -19.22
N GLU A 107 9.82 2.66 -20.54
CA GLU A 107 9.11 3.75 -21.20
C GLU A 107 7.60 3.45 -21.14
N ASN A 108 6.79 4.43 -20.77
CA ASN A 108 5.34 4.27 -20.80
C ASN A 108 4.89 4.20 -22.28
N PRO A 109 4.44 3.03 -22.77
CA PRO A 109 4.04 2.88 -24.18
C PRO A 109 2.83 3.74 -24.55
N ASN A 110 2.06 4.17 -23.54
CA ASN A 110 0.91 5.05 -23.69
C ASN A 110 1.27 6.53 -23.53
N ALA A 111 2.53 6.86 -23.23
CA ALA A 111 2.95 8.25 -23.17
C ALA A 111 2.87 8.86 -24.58
N PRO A 112 2.28 10.06 -24.73
CA PRO A 112 2.32 10.76 -26.00
C PRO A 112 3.79 10.96 -26.40
N LYS A 113 4.10 10.72 -27.69
CA LYS A 113 5.45 10.93 -28.23
C LYS A 113 5.95 12.32 -27.82
N SER A 114 7.08 12.37 -27.12
CA SER A 114 7.62 13.64 -26.65
C SER A 114 7.87 14.56 -27.86
N LYS A 115 7.23 15.74 -27.89
CA LYS A 115 7.50 16.75 -28.92
C LYS A 115 8.88 17.41 -28.77
N VAL A 116 9.60 17.10 -27.69
CA VAL A 116 10.94 17.60 -27.44
C VAL A 116 11.91 16.92 -28.41
N ARG A 117 12.48 17.70 -29.34
CA ARG A 117 13.59 17.25 -30.19
C ARG A 117 14.76 16.82 -29.29
N LYS A 118 15.14 15.54 -29.31
CA LYS A 118 16.42 15.10 -28.74
C LYS A 118 17.53 15.88 -29.48
N LYS A 119 18.31 16.69 -28.76
CA LYS A 119 19.54 17.26 -29.30
C LYS A 119 20.53 16.10 -29.45
N ASP A 120 20.89 15.76 -30.68
CA ASP A 120 22.03 14.87 -30.92
C ASP A 120 23.28 15.52 -30.31
N HIS A 121 23.86 14.88 -29.30
CA HIS A 121 25.24 15.14 -28.92
C HIS A 121 26.13 14.49 -29.97
N ARG A 122 26.69 15.33 -30.86
CA ARG A 122 27.87 15.01 -31.66
C ARG A 122 29.10 14.99 -30.77
#